data_AF-A0A7X4CXW0-F1
#
_entry.id   AF-A0A7X4CXW0-F1
#
_cell.length_a   1.000
_cell.length_b   1.000
_cell.length_c   1.000
_cell.angle_alpha   90.00
_cell.angle_beta   90.00
_cell.angle_gamma   90.00
#
_symmetry.space_group_name_H-M   'P 1'
#
loop_
_entity.id
_entity.type
_entity.pdbx_description
1 polymer ?
#
loop_
_entity_poly.entity_id
_entity_poly.type
_entity_poly.pdbx_seq_one_letter_code
_entity_poly.pdbx_strand_id
1 'polypeptide(L)'
;MTELSARVSIDLESMASTSGELIVYSPALALFPKEIAQEAAFLPLCNPNQVVMERLRNGAGLAPENCFCGIFTLDPLLNWAQLEPILRNANFRGLCNFPTLPDFGEEERNALVASDYSYDSEIARLADLAGDTFELLVVYSDDCQFDRAKAQLSASSTTFCKLGAIQYMRLEGATAVGQLGDSVSPFRSLL
;
A
#
# COMPACT_ATOMS: atom_id res chain seq x y z
N MET A 1 22.96 -0.45 -0.47
CA MET A 1 21.73 0.35 -0.34
C MET A 1 21.15 0.05 1.02
N THR A 2 20.86 1.06 1.83
CA THR A 2 20.05 0.89 3.05
C THR A 2 18.64 0.51 2.61
N GLU A 3 18.15 -0.64 3.08
CA GLU A 3 16.79 -1.09 2.79
C GLU A 3 15.81 -0.11 3.45
N LEU A 4 15.01 0.58 2.65
CA LEU A 4 14.01 1.54 3.14
C LEU A 4 12.85 0.77 3.75
N SER A 5 12.63 0.97 5.05
CA SER A 5 11.45 0.46 5.75
C SER A 5 10.30 1.45 5.66
N ALA A 6 9.11 0.96 5.32
CA ALA A 6 7.87 1.72 5.42
C ALA A 6 7.00 1.14 6.54
N ARG A 7 6.12 1.96 7.09
CA ARG A 7 5.24 1.58 8.18
C ARG A 7 3.78 1.79 7.82
N VAL A 8 2.97 0.74 7.88
CA VAL A 8 1.53 0.85 7.68
C VAL A 8 0.86 1.33 8.96
N SER A 9 -0.06 2.30 8.81
CA SER A 9 -0.88 2.86 9.88
C SER A 9 -2.35 2.84 9.50
N ILE A 10 -3.21 2.55 10.48
CA ILE A 10 -4.68 2.60 10.34
C ILE A 10 -5.29 3.95 10.75
N ASP A 11 -4.50 4.82 11.38
CA ASP A 11 -4.94 6.09 11.97
C ASP A 11 -3.88 7.18 11.78
N LEU A 12 -4.33 8.39 11.39
CA LEU A 12 -3.50 9.57 11.15
C LEU A 12 -3.25 10.38 12.43
N GLU A 13 -4.17 10.40 13.40
CA GLU A 13 -4.04 11.16 14.67
C GLU A 13 -3.00 10.55 15.62
N SER A 14 -2.76 9.27 15.39
CA SER A 14 -1.94 8.35 16.15
C SER A 14 -0.42 8.56 15.95
N MET A 15 -0.02 9.46 15.04
CA MET A 15 1.32 9.46 14.44
C MET A 15 2.27 10.48 15.06
N ALA A 16 3.18 10.03 15.92
CA ALA A 16 4.42 10.75 16.18
C ALA A 16 5.39 10.44 15.04
N SER A 17 5.72 11.43 14.20
CA SER A 17 6.72 11.26 13.15
C SER A 17 8.11 11.09 13.76
N THR A 18 8.59 9.86 13.81
CA THR A 18 10.02 9.59 13.90
C THR A 18 10.67 10.04 12.59
N SER A 19 11.63 10.96 12.67
CA SER A 19 12.33 11.50 11.50
C SER A 19 12.91 10.37 10.64
N GLY A 20 12.50 10.31 9.36
CA GLY A 20 13.06 9.41 8.34
C GLY A 20 12.26 8.15 8.01
N GLU A 21 11.21 7.81 8.77
CA GLU A 21 10.39 6.62 8.49
C GLU A 21 9.25 6.96 7.52
N LEU A 22 9.02 6.17 6.47
CA LEU A 22 7.88 6.38 5.57
C LEU A 22 6.62 5.75 6.15
N ILE A 23 5.47 6.39 5.94
CA ILE A 23 4.18 5.89 6.44
C ILE A 23 3.27 5.56 5.27
N VAL A 24 2.60 4.41 5.33
CA VAL A 24 1.51 4.04 4.44
C VAL A 24 0.20 4.05 5.24
N TYR A 25 -0.71 4.95 4.91
CA TYR A 25 -2.04 4.96 5.51
C TYR A 25 -2.93 3.91 4.82
N SER A 26 -3.38 2.90 5.56
CA SER A 26 -4.29 1.87 5.09
C SER A 26 -5.32 1.53 6.17
N PRO A 27 -6.40 2.32 6.31
CA PRO A 27 -7.38 2.15 7.37
C PRO A 27 -8.24 0.88 7.23
N ALA A 28 -8.24 0.26 6.05
CA ALA A 28 -8.96 -0.99 5.80
C ALA A 28 -8.49 -2.14 6.70
N LEU A 29 -7.22 -2.11 7.13
CA LEU A 29 -6.67 -3.13 8.04
C LEU A 29 -7.36 -3.12 9.41
N ALA A 30 -7.95 -1.99 9.83
CA ALA A 30 -8.70 -1.90 11.09
C ALA A 30 -10.01 -2.70 11.08
N LEU A 31 -10.46 -3.19 9.91
CA LEU A 31 -11.66 -4.01 9.79
C LEU A 31 -11.41 -5.48 10.17
N PHE A 32 -10.15 -5.89 10.31
CA PHE A 32 -9.75 -7.28 10.51
C PHE A 32 -9.05 -7.49 11.87
N PRO A 33 -9.16 -8.69 12.46
CA PRO A 33 -8.36 -9.08 13.62
C PRO A 33 -6.86 -8.94 13.33
N LYS A 34 -6.07 -8.59 14.34
CA LYS A 34 -4.67 -8.24 14.14
C LYS A 34 -3.85 -9.37 13.52
N GLU A 35 -4.20 -10.60 13.90
CA GLU A 35 -3.49 -11.82 13.53
C GLU A 35 -3.59 -12.13 12.04
N ILE A 36 -4.58 -11.55 11.35
CA ILE A 36 -4.85 -11.79 9.93
C ILE A 36 -4.92 -10.51 9.11
N ALA A 37 -4.73 -9.34 9.72
CA ALA A 37 -4.98 -8.06 9.05
C ALA A 37 -4.08 -7.88 7.83
N GLN A 38 -2.82 -8.32 7.92
CA GLN A 38 -1.87 -8.26 6.82
C GLN A 38 -2.32 -9.12 5.64
N GLU A 39 -2.69 -10.37 5.89
CA GLU A 39 -3.16 -11.31 4.86
C GLU A 39 -4.49 -10.83 4.27
N ALA A 40 -5.40 -10.35 5.13
CA ALA A 40 -6.70 -9.82 4.75
C ALA A 40 -6.59 -8.61 3.81
N ALA A 41 -5.48 -7.86 3.85
CA ALA A 41 -5.21 -6.75 2.93
C ALA A 41 -5.19 -7.19 1.46
N PHE A 42 -4.74 -8.42 1.20
CA PHE A 42 -4.57 -8.96 -0.16
C PHE A 42 -5.76 -9.82 -0.63
N LEU A 43 -6.79 -9.96 0.20
CA LEU A 43 -7.98 -10.73 -0.09
C LEU A 43 -9.16 -9.79 -0.44
N PRO A 44 -10.12 -10.24 -1.26
CA PRO A 44 -11.28 -9.44 -1.65
C PRO A 44 -12.34 -9.38 -0.53
N LEU A 45 -11.92 -9.04 0.69
CA LEU A 45 -12.76 -8.98 1.89
C LEU A 45 -13.40 -7.60 2.08
N CYS A 46 -12.80 -6.55 1.51
CA CYS A 46 -13.34 -5.20 1.52
C CYS A 46 -12.82 -4.38 0.32
N ASN A 47 -13.39 -3.20 0.08
CA ASN A 47 -12.83 -2.22 -0.84
C ASN A 47 -11.95 -1.22 -0.04
N PRO A 48 -10.61 -1.33 -0.10
CA PRO A 48 -9.73 -0.47 0.69
C PRO A 48 -9.80 1.02 0.30
N ASN A 49 -10.01 1.32 -0.98
CA ASN A 49 -10.12 2.71 -1.48
C ASN A 49 -11.38 3.39 -0.92
N GLN A 50 -12.50 2.66 -0.86
CA GLN A 50 -13.74 3.15 -0.26
C GLN A 50 -13.57 3.44 1.23
N VAL A 51 -12.89 2.55 1.97
CA VAL A 51 -12.62 2.75 3.40
C VAL A 51 -11.78 4.00 3.64
N VAL A 52 -10.75 4.25 2.81
CA VAL A 52 -9.97 5.50 2.85
C VAL A 52 -10.87 6.72 2.67
N MET A 53 -11.70 6.74 1.63
CA MET A 53 -12.61 7.86 1.37
C MET A 53 -13.54 8.14 2.54
N GLU A 54 -14.16 7.09 3.10
CA GLU A 54 -15.09 7.20 4.22
C GLU A 54 -14.40 7.73 5.47
N ARG A 55 -13.21 7.21 5.81
CA ARG A 55 -12.45 7.67 6.98
C ARG A 55 -12.07 9.14 6.89
N LEU A 56 -11.57 9.58 5.73
CA LEU A 56 -11.17 10.96 5.54
C LEU A 56 -12.38 11.91 5.54
N ARG A 57 -13.50 11.52 4.92
CA ARG A 57 -14.76 12.28 4.97
C ARG A 57 -15.33 12.39 6.38
N ASN A 58 -15.11 11.38 7.22
CA ASN A 58 -15.55 11.34 8.61
C ASN A 58 -14.55 11.99 9.58
N GLY A 59 -13.58 12.75 9.08
CA GLY A 59 -12.73 13.60 9.91
C GLY A 59 -11.50 12.92 10.50
N ALA A 60 -10.90 11.94 9.82
CA ALA A 60 -9.65 11.29 10.25
C ALA A 60 -8.43 12.23 10.39
N GLY A 61 -8.57 13.52 10.07
CA GLY A 61 -7.52 14.53 10.23
C GLY A 61 -6.62 14.71 9.01
N LEU A 62 -5.53 15.46 9.21
CA LEU A 62 -4.50 15.69 8.20
C LEU A 62 -3.40 14.63 8.30
N ALA A 63 -2.90 14.20 7.14
CA ALA A 63 -1.79 13.29 7.04
C ALA A 63 -0.47 13.97 7.44
N PRO A 64 0.43 13.26 8.16
CA PRO A 64 1.79 13.72 8.41
C PRO A 64 2.57 13.93 7.10
N GLU A 65 3.60 14.79 7.14
CA GLU A 65 4.42 15.13 5.95
C GLU A 65 5.08 13.92 5.26
N ASN A 66 5.33 12.84 6.00
CA ASN A 66 5.95 11.60 5.49
C ASN A 66 4.95 10.49 5.15
N CYS A 67 3.67 10.83 5.00
CA CYS A 67 2.58 9.87 4.82
C CYS A 67 2.13 9.74 3.36
N PHE A 68 2.09 8.49 2.90
CA PHE A 68 1.57 8.05 1.62
C PHE A 68 0.22 7.37 1.83
N CYS A 69 -0.75 7.61 0.96
CA CYS A 69 -2.02 6.89 1.01
C CYS A 69 -1.87 5.54 0.30
N GLY A 70 -2.24 4.44 0.96
CA GLY A 70 -2.38 3.13 0.32
C GLY A 70 -3.58 3.12 -0.61
N ILE A 71 -3.33 2.88 -1.89
CA ILE A 71 -4.32 2.75 -2.96
C ILE A 71 -4.26 1.32 -3.50
N PHE A 72 -5.40 0.65 -3.54
CA PHE A 72 -5.53 -0.55 -4.36
C PHE A 72 -5.74 -0.11 -5.81
N THR A 73 -4.64 -0.04 -6.56
CA THR A 73 -4.60 0.60 -7.87
C THR A 73 -5.39 -0.15 -8.95
N LEU A 74 -5.51 -1.47 -8.80
CA LEU A 74 -6.22 -2.34 -9.74
C LEU A 74 -7.72 -2.42 -9.46
N ASP A 75 -8.26 -1.60 -8.55
CA ASP A 75 -9.70 -1.52 -8.30
C ASP A 75 -10.45 -0.99 -9.55
N PRO A 76 -11.27 -1.82 -10.22
CA PRO A 76 -12.00 -1.40 -11.42
C PRO A 76 -13.09 -0.36 -11.12
N LEU A 77 -13.44 -0.17 -9.85
CA LEU A 77 -14.47 0.76 -9.40
C LEU A 77 -13.88 2.04 -8.77
N LEU A 78 -12.56 2.22 -8.83
CA LEU A 78 -11.89 3.41 -8.29
C LEU A 78 -12.40 4.70 -8.95
N ASN A 79 -13.11 5.52 -8.18
CA ASN A 79 -13.54 6.85 -8.61
C ASN A 79 -12.50 7.91 -8.25
N TRP A 80 -11.48 8.06 -9.10
CA TRP A 80 -10.38 9.00 -8.85
C TRP A 80 -10.86 10.46 -8.70
N ALA A 81 -11.83 10.89 -9.51
CA ALA A 81 -12.38 12.24 -9.45
C ALA A 81 -13.01 12.58 -8.08
N GLN A 82 -13.45 11.57 -7.32
CA GLN A 82 -13.90 11.75 -5.95
C GLN A 82 -12.79 11.60 -4.91
N LEU A 83 -11.83 10.70 -5.13
CA LEU A 83 -10.77 10.40 -4.16
C LEU A 83 -9.69 11.48 -4.15
N GLU A 84 -9.25 11.96 -5.31
CA GLU A 84 -8.14 12.93 -5.44
C GLU A 84 -8.34 14.18 -4.57
N PRO A 85 -9.49 14.88 -4.60
CA PRO A 85 -9.67 16.09 -3.80
C PRO A 85 -9.65 15.79 -2.30
N ILE A 86 -10.11 14.59 -1.89
CA ILE A 86 -10.09 14.16 -0.49
C ILE A 86 -8.64 13.98 -0.03
N LEU A 87 -7.80 13.31 -0.84
CA LEU A 87 -6.39 13.10 -0.52
C LEU A 87 -5.60 14.41 -0.46
N ARG A 88 -5.86 15.34 -1.38
CA ARG A 88 -5.27 16.69 -1.35
C ARG A 88 -5.65 17.47 -0.10
N ASN A 89 -6.94 17.47 0.25
CA ASN A 89 -7.43 18.16 1.45
C ASN A 89 -6.86 17.54 2.74
N ALA A 90 -6.59 16.24 2.73
CA ALA A 90 -5.94 15.53 3.82
C ALA A 90 -4.40 15.69 3.83
N ASN A 91 -3.79 16.43 2.89
CA ASN A 91 -2.36 16.73 2.87
C ASN A 91 -1.43 15.50 2.78
N PHE A 92 -1.83 14.46 2.03
CA PHE A 92 -0.93 13.33 1.76
C PHE A 92 0.26 13.75 0.88
N ARG A 93 1.45 13.27 1.22
CA ARG A 93 2.68 13.46 0.40
C ARG A 93 2.59 12.74 -0.94
N GLY A 94 2.03 11.54 -0.92
CA GLY A 94 2.09 10.65 -2.06
C GLY A 94 1.10 9.50 -2.05
N LEU A 95 1.17 8.68 -3.09
CA LEU A 95 0.42 7.45 -3.23
C LEU A 95 1.35 6.24 -3.06
N CYS A 96 0.79 5.18 -2.49
CA CYS A 96 1.43 3.90 -2.34
C CYS A 96 0.54 2.83 -2.98
N ASN A 97 1.08 1.93 -3.80
CA ASN A 97 0.33 0.79 -4.32
C ASN A 97 0.17 -0.27 -3.22
N PHE A 98 -0.68 0.02 -2.24
CA PHE A 98 -0.93 -0.88 -1.13
C PHE A 98 -2.44 -1.03 -0.89
N PRO A 99 -2.97 -2.26 -0.92
CA PRO A 99 -2.28 -3.53 -1.16
C PRO A 99 -1.71 -3.65 -2.60
N THR A 100 -0.53 -4.27 -2.71
CA THR A 100 0.16 -4.59 -3.98
C THR A 100 -0.12 -6.03 -4.44
N LEU A 101 0.07 -6.36 -5.71
CA LEU A 101 0.06 -7.75 -6.14
C LEU A 101 1.24 -8.53 -5.51
N PRO A 102 1.00 -9.59 -4.72
CA PRO A 102 2.07 -10.42 -4.18
C PRO A 102 2.77 -11.23 -5.28
N ASP A 103 3.89 -11.86 -4.92
CA ASP A 103 4.58 -12.82 -5.79
C ASP A 103 3.72 -14.08 -5.95
N PHE A 104 3.02 -14.15 -7.08
CA PHE A 104 2.19 -15.28 -7.47
C PHE A 104 2.99 -16.29 -8.28
N GLY A 105 2.62 -17.57 -8.14
CA GLY A 105 3.08 -18.64 -9.03
C GLY A 105 2.75 -18.35 -10.50
N GLU A 106 3.38 -19.09 -11.40
CA GLU A 106 3.21 -18.88 -12.84
C GLU A 106 1.75 -19.06 -13.28
N GLU A 107 1.05 -20.04 -12.73
CA GLU A 107 -0.35 -20.33 -13.07
C GLU A 107 -1.28 -19.19 -12.65
N GLU A 108 -1.17 -18.73 -11.39
CA GLU A 108 -2.00 -17.64 -10.85
C GLU A 108 -1.68 -16.32 -11.54
N ARG A 109 -0.41 -16.03 -11.79
CA ARG A 109 0.02 -14.84 -12.53
C ARG A 109 -0.56 -14.84 -13.94
N ASN A 110 -0.53 -15.98 -14.65
CA ASN A 110 -1.08 -16.07 -16.00
C ASN A 110 -2.61 -15.88 -16.00
N ALA A 111 -3.31 -16.39 -14.98
CA ALA A 111 -4.75 -16.17 -14.81
C ALA A 111 -5.10 -14.70 -14.53
N LEU A 112 -4.31 -14.02 -13.69
CA LEU A 112 -4.47 -12.59 -13.41
C LEU A 112 -4.22 -11.75 -14.66
N VAL A 113 -3.15 -12.03 -15.41
CA VAL A 113 -2.84 -11.33 -16.66
C VAL A 113 -3.95 -11.51 -17.70
N ALA A 114 -4.54 -12.71 -17.80
CA ALA A 114 -5.70 -12.95 -18.66
C ALA A 114 -6.96 -12.17 -18.25
N SER A 115 -6.98 -11.66 -17.03
CA SER A 115 -8.03 -10.82 -16.46
C SER A 115 -7.62 -9.34 -16.39
N ASP A 116 -6.58 -8.93 -17.11
CA ASP A 116 -5.97 -7.59 -17.14
C ASP A 116 -5.36 -7.12 -15.80
N TYR A 117 -5.19 -8.02 -14.83
CA TYR A 117 -4.45 -7.76 -13.60
C TYR A 117 -2.98 -8.12 -13.80
N SER A 118 -2.11 -7.12 -13.74
CA SER A 118 -0.68 -7.34 -13.72
C SER A 118 0.01 -6.27 -12.88
N TYR A 119 1.19 -6.59 -12.37
CA TYR A 119 2.00 -5.61 -11.66
C TYR A 119 2.41 -4.45 -12.59
N ASP A 120 2.60 -4.72 -13.89
CA ASP A 120 2.88 -3.66 -14.87
C ASP A 120 1.68 -2.71 -15.03
N SER A 121 0.44 -3.24 -15.07
CA SER A 121 -0.79 -2.45 -15.06
C SER A 121 -0.94 -1.64 -13.78
N GLU A 122 -0.56 -2.22 -12.63
CA GLU A 122 -0.61 -1.59 -11.31
C GLU A 122 0.30 -0.35 -11.26
N ILE A 123 1.54 -0.48 -11.73
CA ILE A 123 2.52 0.61 -11.72
C ILE A 123 2.15 1.71 -12.71
N ALA A 124 1.76 1.35 -13.94
CA ALA A 124 1.31 2.32 -14.93
C ALA A 124 0.12 3.14 -14.40
N ARG A 125 -0.86 2.45 -13.81
CA ARG A 125 -2.04 3.10 -13.26
C ARG A 125 -1.72 3.95 -12.03
N LEU A 126 -0.78 3.54 -11.18
CA LEU A 126 -0.36 4.33 -10.02
C LEU A 126 0.28 5.64 -10.48
N ALA A 127 1.15 5.59 -11.49
CA ALA A 127 1.77 6.78 -12.07
C ALA A 127 0.74 7.74 -12.68
N ASP A 128 -0.23 7.20 -13.42
CA ASP A 128 -1.32 7.99 -14.00
C ASP A 128 -2.16 8.70 -12.93
N LEU A 129 -2.47 8.02 -11.81
CA LEU A 129 -3.21 8.62 -10.69
C LEU A 129 -2.40 9.71 -9.98
N ALA A 130 -1.10 9.47 -9.77
CA ALA A 130 -0.24 10.42 -9.07
C ALA A 130 -0.02 11.71 -9.88
N GLY A 131 0.16 11.60 -11.20
CA GLY A 131 0.51 12.71 -12.08
C GLY A 131 1.69 13.53 -11.53
N ASP A 132 1.61 14.85 -11.64
CA ASP A 132 2.61 15.77 -11.06
C ASP A 132 2.31 16.16 -9.60
N THR A 133 1.30 15.54 -8.98
CA THR A 133 0.76 15.98 -7.68
C THR A 133 1.32 15.20 -6.51
N PHE A 134 1.43 13.89 -6.67
CA PHE A 134 1.75 12.99 -5.58
C PHE A 134 3.10 12.33 -5.84
N GLU A 135 3.92 12.22 -4.80
CA GLU A 135 5.07 11.31 -4.86
C GLU A 135 4.61 9.85 -4.89
N LEU A 136 5.48 8.97 -5.38
CA LEU A 136 5.21 7.54 -5.43
C LEU A 136 6.03 6.78 -4.38
N LEU A 137 5.36 5.93 -3.61
CA LEU A 137 5.97 4.87 -2.83
C LEU A 137 5.56 3.53 -3.45
N VAL A 138 6.47 2.89 -4.16
CA VAL A 138 6.21 1.64 -4.87
C VAL A 138 6.60 0.45 -4.02
N VAL A 139 5.63 -0.42 -3.76
CA VAL A 139 5.79 -1.68 -3.03
C VAL A 139 5.90 -2.83 -4.01
N TYR A 140 6.97 -3.62 -3.87
CA TYR A 140 7.27 -4.78 -4.70
C TYR A 140 7.54 -6.04 -3.84
N SER A 141 7.17 -7.23 -4.32
CA SER A 141 7.40 -8.50 -3.63
C SER A 141 8.76 -9.13 -3.94
N ASP A 142 9.26 -8.95 -5.16
CA ASP A 142 10.46 -9.60 -5.68
C ASP A 142 11.29 -8.68 -6.59
N ASP A 143 12.49 -9.14 -6.93
CA ASP A 143 13.45 -8.34 -7.71
C ASP A 143 12.99 -8.12 -9.15
N CYS A 144 12.19 -9.02 -9.73
CA CYS A 144 11.62 -8.82 -11.06
C CYS A 144 10.58 -7.70 -11.06
N GLN A 145 9.72 -7.62 -10.05
CA GLN A 145 8.81 -6.50 -9.85
C GLN A 145 9.57 -5.18 -9.64
N PHE A 146 10.64 -5.20 -8.84
CA PHE A 146 11.49 -4.02 -8.64
C PHE A 146 12.06 -3.50 -9.97
N ASP A 147 12.67 -4.39 -10.77
CA ASP A 147 13.29 -4.02 -12.04
C ASP A 147 12.26 -3.47 -13.04
N ARG A 148 11.06 -4.08 -13.10
CA ARG A 148 9.96 -3.60 -13.94
C ARG A 148 9.49 -2.21 -13.51
N ALA A 149 9.21 -2.01 -12.23
CA ALA A 149 8.75 -0.70 -11.73
C ALA A 149 9.79 0.39 -11.98
N LYS A 150 11.07 0.07 -11.75
CA LYS A 150 12.18 0.99 -12.01
C LYS A 150 12.36 1.33 -13.49
N ALA A 151 12.06 0.39 -14.39
CA ALA A 151 12.12 0.64 -15.83
C ALA A 151 10.97 1.55 -16.31
N GLN A 152 9.80 1.49 -15.65
CA GLN A 152 8.63 2.29 -16.01
C GLN A 152 8.64 3.71 -15.42
N LEU A 153 9.19 3.88 -14.21
CA LEU A 153 9.07 5.11 -13.44
C LEU A 153 10.34 5.96 -13.46
N SER A 154 10.17 7.28 -13.40
CA SER A 154 11.28 8.21 -13.23
C SER A 154 11.76 8.21 -11.77
N ALA A 155 13.08 8.24 -11.56
CA ALA A 155 13.68 8.06 -10.24
C ALA A 155 13.56 9.30 -9.31
N SER A 156 13.16 10.47 -9.82
CA SER A 156 13.21 11.73 -9.06
C SER A 156 12.07 11.91 -8.04
N SER A 157 10.94 11.21 -8.21
CA SER A 157 9.75 11.32 -7.35
C SER A 157 9.22 9.96 -6.89
N THR A 158 10.03 8.90 -7.05
CA THR A 158 9.65 7.52 -6.77
C THR A 158 10.57 6.93 -5.72
N THR A 159 9.99 6.41 -4.65
CA THR A 159 10.66 5.59 -3.64
C THR A 159 10.22 4.14 -3.80
N PHE A 160 11.14 3.19 -3.64
CA PHE A 160 10.85 1.76 -3.72
C PHE A 160 11.01 1.10 -2.35
N CYS A 161 10.07 0.24 -1.97
CA CYS A 161 10.06 -0.50 -0.71
C CYS A 161 9.69 -1.96 -0.97
N LYS A 162 10.48 -2.89 -0.45
CA LYS A 162 10.14 -4.32 -0.54
C LYS A 162 8.99 -4.62 0.41
N LEU A 163 8.02 -5.46 0.00
CA LEU A 163 6.85 -5.80 0.80
C LEU A 163 7.24 -6.37 2.19
N GLY A 164 8.29 -7.18 2.26
CA GLY A 164 8.82 -7.71 3.53
C GLY A 164 9.43 -6.67 4.47
N ALA A 165 9.77 -5.47 3.96
CA ALA A 165 10.27 -4.36 4.76
C ALA A 165 9.14 -3.45 5.28
N ILE A 166 7.87 -3.76 4.98
CA ILE A 166 6.71 -3.04 5.50
C ILE A 166 6.37 -3.54 6.91
N GLN A 167 6.43 -2.63 7.88
CA GLN A 167 6.06 -2.89 9.27
C GLN A 167 4.63 -2.44 9.54
N TYR A 168 3.83 -3.23 10.24
CA TYR A 168 2.45 -2.88 10.57
C TYR A 168 2.38 -2.34 12.01
N MET A 169 2.08 -1.05 12.19
CA MET A 169 1.91 -0.48 13.54
C MET A 169 0.44 -0.30 13.91
N ARG A 170 0.18 -0.55 15.20
CA ARG A 170 -1.07 -0.36 15.94
C ARG A 170 -2.23 -1.20 15.41
N LEU A 171 -2.22 -2.47 15.82
CA LEU A 171 -3.45 -3.21 16.00
C LEU A 171 -3.82 -3.36 17.50
N GLU A 172 -3.04 -2.78 18.43
CA GLU A 172 -3.36 -2.77 19.86
C GLU A 172 -3.04 -1.45 20.53
N GLY A 173 -3.97 -0.99 21.38
CA GLY A 173 -3.62 -0.13 22.49
C GLY A 173 -2.56 -0.83 23.34
N ALA A 174 -1.37 -0.24 23.40
CA ALA A 174 -0.29 -0.56 24.32
C ALA A 174 0.19 -2.03 24.35
N THR A 175 1.00 -2.47 23.38
CA THR A 175 2.36 -2.99 23.63
C THR A 175 3.04 -3.36 22.31
N ALA A 176 4.26 -2.85 22.11
CA ALA A 176 5.09 -3.17 20.95
C ALA A 176 5.59 -4.62 21.05
N VAL A 177 5.20 -5.47 20.10
CA VAL A 177 5.75 -6.81 19.86
C VAL A 177 5.52 -7.09 18.36
N GLY A 178 6.44 -7.50 17.52
CA GLY A 178 7.88 -7.72 17.52
C GLY A 178 8.24 -8.10 16.07
N GLN A 179 9.46 -7.84 15.61
CA GLN A 179 9.92 -8.37 14.33
C GLN A 179 9.83 -9.90 14.36
N LEU A 180 9.14 -10.50 13.39
CA LEU A 180 9.17 -11.95 13.15
C LEU A 180 9.51 -12.23 11.69
N GLY A 181 10.74 -12.69 11.51
CA GLY A 181 11.13 -13.80 10.65
C GLY A 181 10.87 -13.70 9.14
N ASP A 182 11.97 -13.71 8.38
CA ASP A 182 11.96 -14.12 6.98
C ASP A 182 11.20 -15.43 6.79
N SER A 183 10.41 -15.49 5.72
CA SER A 183 9.74 -16.67 5.13
C SER A 183 8.43 -17.17 5.75
N VAL A 184 7.29 -16.69 5.23
CA VAL A 184 6.14 -17.56 4.88
C VAL A 184 5.46 -16.99 3.63
N SER A 185 5.52 -17.73 2.51
CA SER A 185 4.67 -17.47 1.35
C SER A 185 3.26 -17.99 1.66
N PRO A 186 2.21 -17.15 1.66
CA PRO A 186 0.87 -17.54 2.14
C PRO A 186 0.09 -18.45 1.19
N PHE A 187 0.58 -18.70 -0.03
CA PHE A 187 -0.22 -19.36 -1.08
C PHE A 187 -0.02 -20.88 -1.24
N ARG A 188 0.87 -21.52 -0.48
CA ARG A 188 1.19 -22.95 -0.71
C ARG A 188 0.23 -23.98 -0.12
N SER A 189 -0.90 -23.60 0.50
CA SER A 189 -1.73 -24.58 1.23
C SER A 189 -3.25 -24.46 1.06
N LEU A 190 -3.76 -23.77 0.03
CA LEU A 190 -5.20 -23.67 -0.21
C LEU A 190 -5.70 -24.20 -1.56
N LEU A 191 -4.93 -25.07 -2.23
CA LEU A 191 -5.39 -25.87 -3.37
C LEU A 191 -4.99 -27.34 -3.21
#